data_AF-A0A7S3TQX8-F1
#
_entry.id   AF-A0A7S3TQX8-F1
#
_cell.length_a   1.000
_cell.length_b   1.000
_cell.length_c   1.000
_cell.angle_alpha   90.00
_cell.angle_beta   90.00
_cell.angle_gamma   90.00
#
_symmetry.space_group_name_H-M   'P 1'
#
loop_
_entity.id
_entity.type
_entity.pdbx_description
1 polymer ?
#
loop_
_entity_poly.entity_id
_entity_poly.type
_entity_poly.pdbx_seq_one_letter_code
_entity_poly.pdbx_strand_id
1 'polypeptide(L)'
;MAEAAGLLLPPLCSVLSKEADQPLASAHAAAALVNMSGEPAMAAAAVNAGVVEMAAAHVSAASAEVAERCAMLLANLTNPQHAGQAGVARLVDSPHLPGVLSTFETVASEAALALEA
;
A
#
# COMPACT_ATOMS: atom_id res chain seq x y z
N MET A 1 -11.54 15.50 8.77
CA MET A 1 -10.84 14.35 8.16
C MET A 1 -9.63 14.77 7.33
N ALA A 2 -9.75 15.71 6.38
CA ALA A 2 -8.60 16.20 5.60
C ALA A 2 -7.44 16.75 6.45
N GLU A 3 -7.75 17.48 7.53
CA GLU A 3 -6.75 18.01 8.47
C GLU A 3 -6.00 16.90 9.23
N ALA A 4 -6.71 15.84 9.65
CA ALA A 4 -6.10 14.68 10.29
C ALA A 4 -5.19 13.91 9.32
N ALA A 5 -5.58 13.79 8.04
CA ALA A 5 -4.75 13.18 7.01
C ALA A 5 -3.45 13.96 6.79
N GLY A 6 -3.53 15.29 6.72
CA GLY A 6 -2.36 16.16 6.56
C GLY A 6 -1.35 16.05 7.71
N LEU A 7 -1.82 15.75 8.92
CA LEU A 7 -0.97 15.57 10.09
C LEU A 7 -0.38 14.16 10.22
N LEU A 8 -1.12 13.13 9.81
CA LEU A 8 -0.76 11.73 10.05
C LEU A 8 -0.04 11.06 8.88
N LEU A 9 -0.36 11.40 7.63
CA LEU A 9 0.24 10.74 6.47
C LEU A 9 1.76 10.98 6.37
N PRO A 10 2.29 12.21 6.50
CA PRO A 10 3.73 12.43 6.39
C PRO A 10 4.59 11.63 7.39
N PRO A 11 4.30 11.60 8.71
CA PRO A 11 5.10 10.82 9.64
C PRO A 11 4.98 9.32 9.41
N LEU A 12 3.80 8.79 9.06
CA LEU A 12 3.62 7.36 8.76
C LEU A 12 4.43 6.94 7.51
N CYS A 13 4.40 7.76 6.46
CA CYS A 13 5.20 7.53 5.26
C CYS A 13 6.70 7.59 5.57
N SER A 14 7.13 8.51 6.44
CA SER A 14 8.52 8.60 6.87
C SER A 14 8.96 7.36 7.65
N VAL A 15 8.11 6.83 8.54
CA VAL A 15 8.42 5.59 9.27
C VAL A 15 8.51 4.41 8.31
N LEU A 16 7.55 4.25 7.40
CA LEU A 16 7.54 3.16 6.42
C LEU A 16 8.82 3.15 5.56
N SER A 17 9.30 4.31 5.14
CA SER A 17 10.54 4.43 4.34
C SER A 17 11.83 4.00 5.07
N LYS A 18 11.76 3.74 6.39
CA LYS A 18 12.89 3.34 7.23
C LYS A 18 12.86 1.87 7.58
N GLU A 19 12.22 1.04 6.75
CA GLU A 19 12.08 -0.40 6.99
C GLU A 19 13.42 -1.09 7.28
N ALA A 20 14.46 -0.76 6.53
CA ALA A 20 15.80 -1.33 6.73
C ALA A 20 16.35 -1.11 8.16
N ASP A 21 16.03 0.03 8.77
CA ASP A 21 16.48 0.38 10.12
C ASP A 21 15.47 -0.03 11.20
N GLN A 22 14.17 -0.05 10.88
CA GLN A 22 13.07 -0.24 11.83
C GLN A 22 11.93 -1.07 11.21
N PRO A 23 12.13 -2.38 11.00
CA PRO A 23 11.17 -3.22 10.29
C PRO A 23 9.82 -3.31 11.03
N LEU A 24 9.83 -3.47 12.36
CA LEU A 24 8.61 -3.53 13.16
C LEU A 24 7.81 -2.21 13.13
N ALA A 25 8.50 -1.07 13.23
CA ALA A 25 7.84 0.23 13.15
C ALA A 25 7.23 0.47 11.76
N SER A 26 7.92 0.01 10.72
CA SER A 26 7.44 0.09 9.33
C SER A 26 6.22 -0.79 9.10
N ALA A 27 6.19 -2.00 9.65
CA ALA A 27 5.01 -2.86 9.62
C ALA A 27 3.81 -2.23 10.34
N HIS A 28 4.03 -1.57 11.49
CA HIS A 28 2.96 -0.83 12.18
C HIS A 28 2.51 0.40 11.40
N ALA A 29 3.43 1.13 10.78
CA ALA A 29 3.09 2.28 9.94
C ALA A 29 2.27 1.86 8.71
N ALA A 30 2.66 0.78 8.04
CA ALA A 30 1.91 0.20 6.93
C ALA A 30 0.51 -0.24 7.39
N ALA A 31 0.37 -0.89 8.55
CA ALA A 31 -0.94 -1.28 9.10
C ALA A 31 -1.83 -0.07 9.40
N ALA A 32 -1.26 1.00 9.97
CA ALA A 32 -2.00 2.23 10.23
C ALA A 32 -2.50 2.86 8.92
N LEU A 33 -1.65 2.91 7.89
CA LEU A 33 -2.04 3.41 6.56
C LEU A 33 -3.15 2.56 5.93
N VAL A 34 -3.08 1.22 6.05
CA VAL A 34 -4.16 0.31 5.60
C VAL A 34 -5.47 0.68 6.29
N ASN A 35 -5.47 0.74 7.63
CA ASN A 35 -6.68 1.02 8.39
C ASN A 35 -7.28 2.40 8.06
N MET A 36 -6.43 3.41 7.91
CA MET A 36 -6.86 4.75 7.53
C MET A 36 -7.43 4.79 6.11
N SER A 37 -6.80 4.11 5.14
CA SER A 37 -7.24 4.07 3.75
C SER A 37 -8.52 3.25 3.51
N GLY A 38 -9.05 2.59 4.55
CA GLY A 38 -10.39 2.00 4.52
C GLY A 38 -11.52 3.04 4.45
N GLU A 39 -11.22 4.31 4.75
CA GLU A 39 -12.18 5.41 4.64
C GLU A 39 -11.96 6.22 3.36
N PRO A 40 -13.01 6.52 2.55
CA PRO A 40 -12.85 7.15 1.23
C PRO A 40 -12.08 8.48 1.24
N ALA A 41 -12.37 9.35 2.22
CA ALA A 41 -11.70 10.64 2.32
C ALA A 41 -10.20 10.51 2.66
N MET A 42 -9.85 9.50 3.45
CA MET A 42 -8.47 9.22 3.84
C MET A 42 -7.70 8.57 2.69
N ALA A 43 -8.34 7.66 1.94
CA ALA A 43 -7.77 7.09 0.74
C ALA A 43 -7.46 8.16 -0.31
N ALA A 44 -8.40 9.07 -0.58
CA ALA A 44 -8.19 10.17 -1.51
C ALA A 44 -7.01 11.08 -1.07
N ALA A 45 -6.92 11.40 0.23
CA ALA A 45 -5.80 12.16 0.77
C ALA A 45 -4.47 11.41 0.62
N ALA A 46 -4.44 10.10 0.86
CA ALA A 46 -3.26 9.26 0.68
C ALA A 46 -2.79 9.22 -0.79
N VAL A 47 -3.71 9.11 -1.75
CA VAL A 47 -3.38 9.19 -3.19
C VAL A 47 -2.78 10.55 -3.55
N ASN A 48 -3.34 11.64 -3.02
CA ASN A 48 -2.79 12.98 -3.25
C ASN A 48 -1.41 13.16 -2.61
N ALA A 49 -1.14 12.47 -1.51
CA ALA A 49 0.15 12.48 -0.82
C ALA A 49 1.22 11.56 -1.44
N GLY A 50 0.92 10.83 -2.52
CA GLY A 50 1.88 9.94 -3.19
C GLY A 50 2.10 8.60 -2.49
N VAL A 51 1.13 8.16 -1.68
CA VAL A 51 1.22 6.90 -0.92
C VAL A 51 1.15 5.68 -1.85
N VAL A 52 0.54 5.80 -3.03
CA VAL A 52 0.43 4.71 -4.01
C VAL A 52 1.81 4.27 -4.49
N GLU A 53 2.65 5.22 -4.89
CA GLU A 53 3.99 4.98 -5.40
C GLU A 53 4.89 4.38 -4.32
N MET A 54 4.76 4.89 -3.09
CA MET A 54 5.46 4.34 -1.92
C MET A 54 5.06 2.89 -1.63
N ALA A 55 3.76 2.60 -1.61
CA ALA A 55 3.27 1.24 -1.37
C ALA A 55 3.72 0.30 -2.49
N ALA A 56 3.65 0.74 -3.75
CA ALA A 56 4.10 -0.05 -4.90
C ALA A 56 5.58 -0.42 -4.83
N ALA A 57 6.44 0.51 -4.38
CA ALA A 57 7.86 0.22 -4.18
C ALA A 57 8.07 -0.89 -3.12
N HIS A 58 7.37 -0.81 -1.99
CA HIS A 58 7.54 -1.75 -0.88
C HIS A 58 6.96 -3.13 -1.17
N VAL A 59 5.84 -3.25 -1.91
CA VAL A 59 5.26 -4.57 -2.28
C VAL A 59 6.28 -5.51 -2.96
N SER A 60 7.23 -4.95 -3.71
CA SER A 60 8.22 -5.73 -4.47
C SER A 60 9.57 -5.94 -3.77
N ALA A 61 9.87 -5.16 -2.73
CA ALA A 61 11.23 -5.07 -2.18
C ALA A 61 11.29 -5.17 -0.65
N ALA A 62 10.15 -5.15 0.03
CA ALA A 62 10.05 -5.20 1.48
C ALA A 62 10.06 -6.63 2.02
N SER A 63 10.17 -6.74 3.34
CA SER A 63 9.85 -7.97 4.08
C SER A 63 8.41 -8.42 3.81
N ALA A 64 8.15 -9.73 3.92
CA ALA A 64 6.82 -10.30 3.65
C ALA A 64 5.69 -9.58 4.41
N GLU A 65 5.93 -9.23 5.68
CA GLU A 65 4.95 -8.57 6.54
C GLU A 65 4.59 -7.15 6.07
N VAL A 66 5.58 -6.38 5.62
CA VAL A 66 5.39 -5.02 5.10
C VAL A 66 4.82 -5.07 3.68
N ALA A 67 5.32 -5.98 2.84
CA ALA A 67 4.84 -6.19 1.49
C ALA A 67 3.33 -6.56 1.47
N GLU A 68 2.90 -7.46 2.35
CA GLU A 68 1.49 -7.83 2.52
C GLU A 68 0.61 -6.62 2.85
N ARG A 69 1.03 -5.81 3.84
CA ARG A 69 0.29 -4.61 4.22
C ARG A 69 0.27 -3.56 3.12
N CYS A 70 1.38 -3.37 2.40
CA CYS A 70 1.42 -2.46 1.27
C CYS A 70 0.54 -2.96 0.10
N ALA A 71 0.41 -4.27 -0.08
CA ALA A 71 -0.52 -4.84 -1.05
C ALA A 71 -1.98 -4.60 -0.66
N MET A 72 -2.33 -4.78 0.62
CA MET A 72 -3.66 -4.41 1.15
C MET A 72 -3.94 -2.92 1.02
N LEU A 73 -2.93 -2.07 1.27
CA LEU A 73 -3.03 -0.63 1.10
C LEU A 73 -3.31 -0.26 -0.35
N LEU A 74 -2.59 -0.85 -1.31
CA LEU A 74 -2.86 -0.64 -2.74
C LEU A 74 -4.29 -1.05 -3.09
N ALA A 75 -4.76 -2.20 -2.60
CA ALA A 75 -6.14 -2.64 -2.83
C ALA A 75 -7.16 -1.60 -2.33
N ASN A 76 -6.95 -1.00 -1.16
CA ASN A 76 -7.79 0.08 -0.65
C ASN A 76 -7.72 1.34 -1.51
N LEU A 77 -6.52 1.75 -1.94
CA LEU A 77 -6.31 2.97 -2.72
C LEU A 77 -6.82 2.85 -4.16
N THR A 78 -6.86 1.64 -4.72
CA THR A 78 -7.45 1.38 -6.05
C THR A 78 -8.93 1.00 -5.99
N ASN A 79 -9.51 0.83 -4.78
CA ASN A 79 -10.91 0.46 -4.62
C ASN A 79 -11.82 1.55 -5.21
N PRO A 80 -12.76 1.22 -6.13
CA PRO A 80 -13.71 2.15 -6.72
C PRO A 80 -14.53 2.97 -5.73
N GLN A 81 -14.79 2.44 -4.53
CA GLN A 81 -15.56 3.12 -3.48
C GLN A 81 -14.72 4.12 -2.67
N HIS A 82 -13.39 4.07 -2.80
CA HIS A 82 -12.46 4.91 -2.06
C HIS A 82 -11.85 5.96 -3.00
N ALA A 83 -10.58 5.80 -3.41
CA ALA A 83 -9.94 6.70 -4.38
C ALA A 83 -10.07 6.24 -5.84
N GLY A 84 -10.47 4.99 -6.06
CA GLY A 84 -10.86 4.45 -7.37
C GLY A 84 -9.90 4.79 -8.50
N GLN A 85 -10.40 5.51 -9.50
CA GLN A 85 -9.67 5.85 -10.72
C GLN A 85 -8.39 6.65 -10.47
N ALA A 86 -8.36 7.51 -9.44
CA ALA A 86 -7.17 8.29 -9.12
C ALA A 86 -6.04 7.38 -8.60
N GLY A 87 -6.37 6.44 -7.72
CA GLY A 87 -5.40 5.45 -7.24
C GLY A 87 -4.91 4.53 -8.35
N VAL A 88 -5.81 4.07 -9.23
CA VAL A 88 -5.45 3.26 -10.40
C VAL A 88 -4.51 4.02 -11.33
N ALA A 89 -4.82 5.28 -11.67
CA ALA A 89 -3.98 6.10 -12.54
C ALA A 89 -2.55 6.23 -11.97
N ARG A 90 -2.43 6.56 -10.67
CA ARG A 90 -1.12 6.64 -10.00
C ARG A 90 -0.35 5.31 -10.02
N LEU A 91 -1.04 4.19 -9.84
CA LEU A 91 -0.42 2.87 -9.86
C LEU A 91 0.06 2.49 -11.27
N VAL A 92 -0.73 2.82 -12.30
CA VAL A 92 -0.37 2.58 -13.71
C VAL A 92 0.85 3.41 -14.11
N ASP A 93 0.94 4.65 -13.65
CA ASP A 93 2.07 5.54 -13.92
C ASP A 93 3.31 5.21 -13.06
N SER A 94 3.20 4.29 -12.10
CA SER A 94 4.30 3.92 -11.20
C SER A 94 5.34 3.04 -11.91
N PRO A 95 6.65 3.34 -11.78
CA PRO A 95 7.71 2.47 -12.30
C PRO A 95 7.76 1.10 -11.61
N HIS A 96 7.10 0.96 -10.46
CA HIS A 96 7.06 -0.28 -9.67
C HIS A 96 5.91 -1.22 -10.06
N LEU A 97 5.02 -0.82 -10.98
CA LEU A 97 3.89 -1.65 -11.42
C LEU A 97 4.29 -3.07 -11.84
N PRO A 98 5.37 -3.30 -12.63
CA PRO A 98 5.75 -4.66 -13.01
C PRO A 98 6.06 -5.57 -11.80
N GLY A 99 6.71 -5.01 -10.78
CA GLY A 99 6.99 -5.74 -9.53
C GLY A 99 5.72 -6.06 -8.76
N VAL A 100 4.79 -5.10 -8.67
CA VAL A 100 3.49 -5.30 -8.02
C VAL A 100 2.70 -6.42 -8.70
N LEU A 101 2.62 -6.42 -10.03
CA LEU A 101 1.90 -7.47 -10.78
C LEU A 101 2.52 -8.84 -10.56
N SER A 102 3.86 -8.95 -10.62
CA SER A 102 4.58 -10.20 -10.38
C SER A 102 4.34 -10.75 -8.97
N THR A 103 4.30 -9.88 -7.95
CA THR A 103 3.99 -10.28 -6.57
C THR A 103 2.58 -10.84 -6.47
N PHE A 104 1.58 -10.17 -7.06
CA PHE A 104 0.20 -10.65 -7.02
C PHE A 104 0.00 -11.96 -7.77
N GLU A 105 0.63 -12.14 -8.93
CA GLU A 105 0.58 -13.39 -9.69
C GLU A 105 1.17 -14.57 -8.90
N THR A 106 2.27 -14.32 -8.18
CA THR A 106 2.93 -15.32 -7.33
C THR A 106 2.01 -15.72 -6.18
N VAL A 107 1.47 -14.75 -5.45
CA VAL A 107 0.55 -15.00 -4.34
C VAL A 107 -0.71 -15.74 -4.80
N ALA A 108 -1.28 -15.35 -5.95
CA ALA A 108 -2.45 -16.03 -6.51
C ALA A 108 -2.14 -17.50 -6.88
N SER A 109 -0.96 -17.75 -7.44
CA SER A 109 -0.50 -19.10 -7.80
C SER A 109 -0.30 -19.98 -6.56
N GLU A 110 0.33 -19.45 -5.51
CA GLU A 110 0.53 -20.17 -4.25
C GLU A 110 -0.80 -20.50 -3.55
N ALA A 111 -1.74 -19.55 -3.54
CA ALA A 111 -3.07 -19.77 -2.98
C ALA A 111 -3.85 -20.87 -3.71
N ALA A 112 -3.74 -20.93 -5.05
CA ALA A 112 -4.38 -21.97 -5.85
C ALA A 112 -3.83 -23.36 -5.51
N LEU A 113 -2.50 -23.51 -5.42
CA LEU A 113 -1.86 -24.76 -5.04
C LEU A 113 -2.27 -25.25 -3.64
N ALA A 114 -2.43 -24.33 -2.68
CA ALA A 114 -2.84 -24.66 -1.32
C ALA A 114 -4.29 -25.18 -1.24
N LEU A 115 -5.17 -24.77 -2.16
CA LEU A 115 -6.56 -25.23 -2.23
C LEU A 115 -6.70 -26.61 -2.90
N GLU A 116 -5.68 -27.04 -3.66
CA GLU A 116 -5.64 -28.34 -4.33
C GLU A 116 -4.96 -29.45 -3.50
N ALA A 117 -4.35 -29.09 -2.37
CA ALA A 117 -3.62 -29.98 -1.44
C ALA A 117 -4.51 -30.54 -0.32
#